data_AF-A0A0H5QYS0-F1
#
_entry.id   AF-A0A0H5QYS0-F1
#
_cell.length_a   1.000
_cell.length_b   1.000
_cell.length_c   1.000
_cell.angle_alpha   90.00
_cell.angle_beta   90.00
_cell.angle_gamma   90.00
#
_symmetry.space_group_name_H-M   'P 1'
#
loop_
_entity.id
_entity.type
_entity.pdbx_description
1 polymer ?
#
loop_
_entity_poly.entity_id
_entity_poly.type
_entity_poly.pdbx_seq_one_letter_code
_entity_poly.pdbx_strand_id
1 'polypeptide(L)'
;VKDYNSLSAFLEKFANSVEVDCHDSVAMSELLLLGKSDGADTIEVGPNIVDFPQRMQIEKATNTLQKLMVISNFVLKLVTSSLSLDSFSLEVFADLKLTCIPVLQCLIRCCGKDIHLFQTRWGSCFDHDYFGQNCCPGDEAILHTCGYER
;
A
#
# COMPACT_ATOMS: atom_id res chain seq x y z
N VAL A 1 4.92 -4.16 10.16
CA VAL A 1 4.28 -5.45 9.80
C VAL A 1 5.32 -6.55 9.76
N LYS A 2 5.24 -7.51 10.70
CA LYS A 2 6.21 -8.61 10.86
C LYS A 2 5.58 -10.00 10.72
N ASP A 3 4.27 -10.07 10.70
CA ASP A 3 3.48 -11.29 10.64
C ASP A 3 2.06 -10.99 10.13
N TYR A 4 1.25 -12.04 9.99
CA TYR A 4 -0.14 -11.94 9.54
C TYR A 4 -1.00 -11.03 10.44
N ASN A 5 -0.87 -11.14 11.76
CA ASN A 5 -1.70 -10.39 12.71
C ASN A 5 -1.42 -8.89 12.63
N SER A 6 -0.14 -8.51 12.55
CA SER A 6 0.29 -7.12 12.36
C SER A 6 -0.06 -6.58 10.96
N LEU A 7 -0.20 -7.45 9.95
CA LEU A 7 -0.71 -7.07 8.63
C LEU A 7 -2.21 -6.79 8.69
N SER A 8 -2.98 -7.68 9.29
CA SER A 8 -4.43 -7.52 9.47
C SER A 8 -4.76 -6.21 10.21
N ALA A 9 -4.08 -5.93 11.33
CA ALA A 9 -4.26 -4.70 12.08
C ALA A 9 -3.87 -3.43 11.28
N PHE A 10 -2.86 -3.52 10.42
CA PHE A 10 -2.52 -2.43 9.50
C PHE A 10 -3.62 -2.20 8.47
N LEU A 11 -4.14 -3.27 7.86
CA LEU A 11 -5.20 -3.20 6.84
C LEU A 11 -6.50 -2.63 7.40
N GLU A 12 -6.82 -2.93 8.67
CA GLU A 12 -7.96 -2.30 9.35
C GLU A 12 -7.80 -0.78 9.45
N LYS A 13 -6.63 -0.31 9.90
CA LYS A 13 -6.35 1.13 9.99
C LYS A 13 -6.33 1.80 8.62
N PHE A 14 -5.70 1.17 7.64
CA PHE A 14 -5.59 1.69 6.29
C PHE A 14 -6.95 1.75 5.59
N ALA A 15 -7.81 0.75 5.77
CA ALA A 15 -9.15 0.75 5.19
C ALA A 15 -10.00 1.92 5.71
N ASN A 16 -9.96 2.19 7.01
CA ASN A 16 -10.70 3.29 7.62
C ASN A 16 -10.26 4.67 7.10
N SER A 17 -9.01 4.80 6.64
CA SER A 17 -8.52 6.04 6.02
C SER A 17 -8.84 6.18 4.52
N VAL A 18 -9.10 5.07 3.82
CA VAL A 18 -9.33 5.06 2.36
C VAL A 18 -10.82 5.07 2.00
N GLU A 19 -11.72 4.97 2.99
CA GLU A 19 -13.16 5.20 2.80
C GLU A 19 -13.53 6.68 2.65
N VAL A 20 -12.63 7.62 2.95
CA VAL A 20 -12.95 9.06 3.01
C VAL A 20 -12.84 9.80 1.67
N ASP A 21 -11.90 9.49 0.78
CA ASP A 21 -11.92 10.09 -0.56
C ASP A 21 -11.05 9.30 -1.54
N CYS A 22 -11.61 8.95 -2.71
CA CYS A 22 -10.89 8.26 -3.78
C CYS A 22 -10.95 9.09 -5.06
N HIS A 23 -10.49 10.35 -4.97
CA HIS A 23 -10.15 11.17 -6.13
C HIS A 23 -8.67 11.60 -6.02
N ASP A 24 -7.80 10.74 -6.56
CA ASP A 24 -6.43 10.86 -7.10
C ASP A 24 -5.36 11.86 -6.57
N SER A 25 -5.68 12.76 -5.65
CA SER A 25 -4.76 13.75 -5.06
C SER A 25 -4.98 13.94 -3.56
N VAL A 26 -6.24 13.92 -3.10
CA VAL A 26 -6.61 14.14 -1.69
C VAL A 26 -6.25 12.93 -0.83
N ALA A 27 -6.49 11.71 -1.33
CA ALA A 27 -6.25 10.45 -0.63
C ALA A 27 -4.79 10.26 -0.16
N MET A 28 -3.83 10.74 -0.97
CA MET A 28 -2.41 10.68 -0.63
C MET A 28 -2.05 11.59 0.54
N SER A 29 -2.67 12.77 0.60
CA SER A 29 -2.49 13.72 1.71
C SER A 29 -3.10 13.17 2.99
N GLU A 30 -4.26 12.50 2.91
CA GLU A 30 -4.91 11.86 4.05
C GLU A 30 -4.14 10.64 4.58
N LEU A 31 -3.60 9.80 3.70
CA LEU A 31 -2.72 8.69 4.08
C LEU A 31 -1.50 9.18 4.87
N LEU A 32 -0.95 10.34 4.53
CA LEU A 32 0.20 10.94 5.23
C LEU A 32 -0.19 11.66 6.54
N LEU A 33 -1.44 12.11 6.68
CA LEU A 33 -1.96 12.61 7.95
C LEU A 33 -2.09 11.50 9.00
N LEU A 34 -2.22 10.24 8.58
CA LEU A 34 -2.31 9.07 9.46
C LEU A 34 -1.09 8.90 10.40
N GLY A 35 0.08 9.42 10.00
CA GLY A 35 1.31 9.32 10.79
C GLY A 35 1.66 10.55 11.63
N LYS A 36 0.87 11.62 11.56
CA LYS A 36 1.02 12.76 12.49
C LYS A 36 0.32 12.43 13.80
N SER A 37 0.99 11.71 14.69
CA SER A 37 0.61 11.73 16.10
C SER A 37 0.93 13.10 16.70
N ASP A 38 -0.02 13.69 17.41
CA ASP A 38 0.16 14.90 18.25
C ASP A 38 1.32 14.69 19.24
N GLY A 39 2.51 15.13 18.85
CA GLY A 39 3.74 14.94 19.62
C GLY A 39 4.85 15.71 18.94
N ALA A 40 4.93 17.01 19.26
CA ALA A 40 6.01 17.87 18.84
C ALA A 40 7.34 17.35 19.38
N ASP A 41 8.33 17.17 18.50
CA ASP A 41 9.71 17.51 18.81
C ASP A 41 10.48 17.73 17.50
N THR A 42 11.00 18.95 17.37
CA THR A 42 11.83 19.42 16.26
C THR A 42 13.23 18.81 16.43
N ILE A 43 13.63 17.91 15.54
CA ILE A 43 15.01 17.41 15.47
C ILE A 43 15.58 17.70 14.08
N GLU A 44 16.76 18.30 14.07
CA GLU A 44 17.50 18.78 12.89
C GLU A 44 17.71 17.68 11.84
N VAL A 45 17.43 18.04 10.59
CA VAL A 45 17.40 17.14 9.43
C VAL A 45 18.76 17.17 8.73
N GLY A 46 19.59 16.15 8.97
CA GLY A 46 20.53 15.70 7.95
C GLY A 46 19.77 15.06 6.78
N PRO A 47 20.30 15.02 5.55
CA PRO A 47 19.64 14.36 4.42
C PRO A 47 19.60 12.85 4.68
N ASN A 48 18.61 12.41 5.45
CA ASN A 48 18.26 11.03 5.62
C ASN A 48 17.58 10.58 4.33
N ILE A 49 18.39 10.18 3.35
CA ILE A 49 17.93 9.39 2.22
C ILE A 49 17.46 8.07 2.84
N VAL A 50 16.17 8.02 3.17
CA VAL A 50 15.56 6.81 3.68
C VAL A 50 15.58 5.82 2.53
N ASP A 51 16.34 4.73 2.69
CA ASP A 51 16.28 3.59 1.79
C ASP A 51 14.89 2.98 1.95
N PHE A 52 14.01 3.35 1.03
CA PHE A 52 12.70 2.76 0.84
C PHE A 52 12.90 1.37 0.26
N PRO A 53 11.93 0.45 0.32
CA PRO A 53 12.06 -0.82 -0.37
C PRO A 53 12.23 -0.50 -1.84
N GLN A 54 13.49 -0.49 -2.28
CA GLN A 54 13.85 -0.58 -3.67
C GLN A 54 12.98 -1.69 -4.21
N ARG A 55 12.16 -1.41 -5.23
CA ARG A 55 11.33 -2.35 -6.00
C ARG A 55 11.79 -3.81 -5.93
N MET A 56 13.11 -4.03 -6.01
CA MET A 56 13.82 -5.26 -5.67
C MET A 56 13.32 -6.05 -4.45
N GLN A 57 12.88 -5.45 -3.33
CA GLN A 57 12.37 -6.18 -2.17
C GLN A 57 10.97 -6.74 -2.42
N ILE A 58 10.14 -6.02 -3.16
CA ILE A 58 8.84 -6.52 -3.63
C ILE A 58 9.08 -7.64 -4.65
N GLU A 59 10.04 -7.47 -5.56
CA GLU A 59 10.44 -8.49 -6.54
C GLU A 59 11.03 -9.76 -5.88
N LYS A 60 11.83 -9.61 -4.82
CA LYS A 60 12.48 -10.71 -4.10
C LYS A 60 11.54 -11.52 -3.21
N ALA A 61 10.37 -10.99 -2.86
CA ALA A 61 9.42 -11.71 -2.03
C ALA A 61 8.89 -12.94 -2.79
N THR A 62 8.94 -14.10 -2.13
CA THR A 62 8.70 -15.39 -2.80
C THR A 62 7.24 -15.84 -2.73
N ASN A 63 6.42 -15.14 -1.95
CA ASN A 63 5.00 -15.40 -1.86
C ASN A 63 4.19 -14.13 -1.59
N THR A 64 2.87 -14.24 -1.78
CA THR A 64 1.87 -13.18 -1.65
C THR A 64 1.90 -12.55 -0.26
N LEU A 65 1.96 -13.35 0.81
CA LEU A 65 2.01 -12.81 2.17
C LEU A 65 3.26 -11.93 2.38
N GLN A 66 4.44 -12.43 1.97
CA GLN A 66 5.67 -11.64 2.05
C GLN A 66 5.59 -10.35 1.24
N LYS A 67 5.05 -10.40 0.02
CA LYS A 67 4.86 -9.19 -0.80
C LYS A 67 3.95 -8.17 -0.11
N LEU A 68 2.81 -8.62 0.41
CA LEU A 68 1.88 -7.76 1.15
C LEU A 68 2.52 -7.15 2.41
N MET A 69 3.36 -7.91 3.11
CA MET A 69 4.12 -7.39 4.26
C MET A 69 5.14 -6.32 3.85
N VAL A 70 5.89 -6.54 2.76
CA VAL A 70 6.86 -5.56 2.24
C VAL A 70 6.14 -4.28 1.83
N ILE A 71 5.06 -4.39 1.05
CA ILE A 71 4.22 -3.25 0.62
C ILE A 71 3.63 -2.52 1.83
N SER A 72 3.12 -3.24 2.82
CA SER A 72 2.52 -2.59 4.01
C SER A 72 3.58 -1.91 4.87
N ASN A 73 4.77 -2.50 5.01
CA ASN A 73 5.89 -1.86 5.70
C ASN A 73 6.36 -0.60 4.98
N PHE A 74 6.36 -0.62 3.64
CA PHE A 74 6.70 0.55 2.84
C PHE A 74 5.75 1.71 3.13
N VAL A 75 4.45 1.46 2.98
CA VAL A 75 3.42 2.47 3.22
C VAL A 75 3.48 2.94 4.67
N LEU A 76 3.61 2.03 5.64
CA LEU A 76 3.73 2.39 7.05
C LEU A 76 4.95 3.28 7.30
N LYS A 77 6.10 2.98 6.70
CA LYS A 77 7.33 3.77 6.86
C LYS A 77 7.19 5.15 6.23
N LEU A 78 6.51 5.25 5.09
CA LEU A 78 6.23 6.53 4.44
C LEU A 78 5.31 7.39 5.30
N VAL A 79 4.18 6.85 5.77
CA VAL A 79 3.23 7.62 6.58
C VAL A 79 3.81 8.01 7.93
N THR A 80 4.61 7.13 8.56
CA THR A 80 5.26 7.43 9.85
C THR A 80 6.53 8.27 9.73
N SER A 81 7.08 8.42 8.52
CA SER A 81 8.19 9.34 8.32
C SER A 81 7.67 10.77 8.41
N SER A 82 8.26 11.58 9.30
CA SER A 82 8.03 13.03 9.40
C SER A 82 8.68 13.82 8.25
N LEU A 83 8.96 13.13 7.13
CA LEU A 83 9.59 13.68 5.96
C LEU A 83 8.56 14.44 5.11
N SER A 84 8.98 15.58 4.54
CA SER A 84 8.18 16.27 3.53
C SER A 84 8.04 15.37 2.30
N LEU A 85 6.88 15.43 1.65
CA LEU A 85 6.65 14.80 0.35
C LEU A 85 7.74 15.15 -0.67
N ASP A 86 8.26 16.37 -0.61
CA ASP A 86 9.30 16.90 -1.51
C ASP A 86 10.66 16.21 -1.32
N SER A 87 10.84 15.43 -0.25
CA SER A 87 12.06 14.68 0.02
C SER A 87 12.04 13.26 -0.56
N PHE A 88 10.91 12.81 -1.11
CA PHE A 88 10.82 11.52 -1.79
C PHE A 88 11.24 11.64 -3.25
N SER A 89 11.91 10.61 -3.77
CA SER A 89 12.19 10.53 -5.19
C SER A 89 10.89 10.29 -5.98
N LEU A 90 10.88 10.69 -7.25
CA LEU A 90 9.78 10.39 -8.17
C LEU A 90 9.51 8.88 -8.29
N GLU A 91 10.57 8.06 -8.15
CA GLU A 91 10.47 6.60 -8.16
C GLU A 91 9.69 6.07 -6.95
N VAL A 92 9.97 6.57 -5.74
CA VAL A 92 9.24 6.21 -4.52
C VAL A 92 7.77 6.58 -4.63
N PHE A 93 7.48 7.76 -5.22
CA PHE A 93 6.10 8.18 -5.46
C PHE A 93 5.40 7.30 -6.51
N ALA A 94 6.11 6.91 -7.58
CA ALA A 94 5.59 6.01 -8.59
C ALA A 94 5.29 4.61 -8.01
N ASP A 95 6.21 4.03 -7.22
CA ASP A 95 6.01 2.75 -6.56
C ASP A 95 4.83 2.78 -5.59
N LEU A 96 4.64 3.89 -4.88
CA LEU A 96 3.50 4.07 -3.99
C LEU A 96 2.17 4.11 -4.77
N LYS A 97 2.10 4.98 -5.79
CA LYS A 97 0.86 5.24 -6.54
C LYS A 97 0.48 4.11 -7.49
N LEU A 98 1.45 3.52 -8.19
CA LEU A 98 1.19 2.54 -9.25
C LEU A 98 1.20 1.10 -8.74
N THR A 99 1.92 0.82 -7.64
CA THR A 99 2.05 -0.54 -7.12
C THR A 99 1.35 -0.70 -5.78
N CYS A 100 1.78 0.05 -4.77
CA CYS A 100 1.44 -0.25 -3.38
C CYS A 100 -0.03 0.05 -3.06
N ILE A 101 -0.51 1.23 -3.45
CA ILE A 101 -1.91 1.63 -3.21
C ILE A 101 -2.87 0.73 -3.97
N PRO A 102 -2.71 0.45 -5.28
CA PRO A 102 -3.59 -0.45 -6.02
C PRO A 102 -3.65 -1.86 -5.42
N VAL A 103 -2.50 -2.41 -4.99
CA VAL A 103 -2.46 -3.72 -4.31
C VAL A 103 -3.27 -3.71 -3.01
N LEU A 104 -3.04 -2.72 -2.15
CA LEU A 104 -3.74 -2.62 -0.86
C LEU A 104 -5.24 -2.36 -1.05
N GLN A 105 -5.62 -1.51 -2.01
CA GLN A 105 -7.02 -1.25 -2.34
C GLN A 105 -7.72 -2.50 -2.86
N CYS A 106 -7.07 -3.29 -3.72
CA CYS A 106 -7.62 -4.55 -4.19
C CYS A 106 -7.82 -5.55 -3.04
N LEU A 107 -6.84 -5.66 -2.14
CA LEU A 107 -6.94 -6.51 -0.95
C LEU A 107 -8.12 -6.10 -0.05
N ILE A 108 -8.31 -4.80 0.16
CA ILE A 108 -9.35 -4.29 1.06
C ILE A 108 -10.73 -4.35 0.39
N ARG A 109 -10.88 -3.77 -0.80
CA ARG A 109 -12.18 -3.56 -1.44
C ARG A 109 -12.68 -4.79 -2.17
N CYS A 110 -11.80 -5.49 -2.91
CA CYS A 110 -12.22 -6.64 -3.72
C CYS A 110 -12.13 -7.96 -2.95
N CYS A 111 -11.15 -8.08 -2.04
CA CYS A 111 -10.91 -9.30 -1.28
C CYS A 111 -11.34 -9.20 0.18
N GLY A 112 -11.94 -8.09 0.61
CA GLY A 112 -12.49 -7.95 1.96
C GLY A 112 -11.46 -8.09 3.09
N LYS A 113 -10.20 -7.71 2.83
CA LYS A 113 -9.04 -7.91 3.72
C LYS A 113 -8.65 -9.38 3.92
N ASP A 114 -9.25 -10.31 3.17
CA ASP A 114 -8.92 -11.73 3.21
C ASP A 114 -7.71 -12.02 2.30
N ILE A 115 -6.56 -12.25 2.95
CA ILE A 115 -5.30 -12.58 2.29
C ILE A 115 -5.37 -13.94 1.59
N HIS A 116 -6.11 -14.92 2.12
CA HIS A 116 -6.27 -16.21 1.48
C HIS A 116 -7.09 -16.08 0.21
N LEU A 117 -8.19 -15.33 0.25
CA LEU A 117 -8.99 -15.03 -0.95
C LEU A 117 -8.15 -14.27 -2.00
N PHE A 118 -7.39 -13.27 -1.57
CA PHE A 118 -6.49 -12.53 -2.44
C PHE A 118 -5.46 -13.45 -3.10
N GLN A 119 -4.85 -14.35 -2.33
CA GLN A 119 -3.88 -15.33 -2.82
C GLN A 119 -4.52 -16.35 -3.77
N THR A 120 -5.77 -16.79 -3.53
CA THR A 120 -6.50 -17.66 -4.46
C THR A 120 -6.73 -16.98 -5.81
N ARG A 121 -7.05 -15.68 -5.80
CA ARG A 121 -7.34 -14.91 -7.02
C ARG A 121 -6.09 -14.54 -7.82
N TRP A 122 -5.05 -14.08 -7.13
CA TRP A 122 -3.83 -13.56 -7.77
C TRP A 122 -2.67 -14.56 -7.82
N GLY A 123 -2.83 -15.73 -7.18
CA GLY A 123 -1.82 -16.76 -7.08
C GLY A 123 -0.93 -16.62 -5.83
N SER A 124 -0.07 -17.63 -5.66
CA SER A 124 0.83 -17.77 -4.50
C SER A 124 1.93 -16.71 -4.44
N CYS A 125 2.23 -16.04 -5.56
CA CYS A 125 3.14 -14.91 -5.65
C CYS A 125 2.67 -14.00 -6.79
N PHE A 126 1.80 -13.05 -6.46
CA PHE A 126 1.22 -12.16 -7.47
C PHE A 126 2.27 -11.32 -8.17
N ASP A 127 2.04 -11.02 -9.44
CA ASP A 127 2.82 -10.03 -10.17
C ASP A 127 2.20 -8.63 -9.95
N HIS A 128 3.05 -7.72 -9.47
CA HIS A 128 2.67 -6.42 -8.96
C HIS A 128 2.58 -5.36 -10.07
N ASP A 129 3.22 -5.60 -11.21
CA ASP A 129 3.14 -4.71 -12.38
C ASP A 129 1.75 -4.74 -13.05
N TYR A 130 0.94 -5.77 -12.76
CA TYR A 130 -0.43 -5.90 -13.27
C TYR A 130 -1.48 -5.13 -12.45
N PHE A 131 -1.14 -4.68 -11.24
CA PHE A 131 -2.06 -3.92 -10.42
C PHE A 131 -2.19 -2.49 -10.99
N GLY A 132 -3.41 -2.03 -11.20
CA GLY A 132 -3.71 -0.76 -11.90
C GLY A 132 -3.98 -0.91 -13.40
N GLN A 133 -3.54 -2.01 -14.02
CA GLN A 133 -3.86 -2.33 -15.43
C GLN A 133 -5.00 -3.35 -15.54
N ASN A 134 -5.05 -4.30 -14.60
CA ASN A 134 -6.03 -5.37 -14.56
C ASN A 134 -6.97 -5.19 -13.36
N CYS A 135 -8.26 -5.46 -13.58
CA CYS A 135 -9.23 -5.58 -12.50
C CYS A 135 -8.87 -6.78 -11.61
N CYS A 136 -9.34 -6.77 -10.35
CA CYS A 136 -9.27 -7.95 -9.51
C CYS A 136 -9.90 -9.14 -10.26
N PRO A 137 -9.23 -10.31 -10.36
CA PRO A 137 -9.71 -11.44 -11.14
C PRO A 137 -11.12 -11.93 -10.75
N GLY A 138 -11.60 -11.53 -9.55
CA GLY A 138 -12.96 -11.79 -9.08
C GLY A 138 -13.28 -13.28 -8.97
N ASP A 139 -14.52 -13.55 -8.54
CA ASP A 139 -15.21 -14.78 -8.97
C ASP A 139 -15.95 -14.42 -10.26
N GLU A 140 -16.02 -15.32 -11.24
CA GLU A 140 -16.63 -15.13 -12.57
C GLU A 140 -18.08 -14.57 -12.54
N ALA A 141 -18.71 -14.47 -11.37
CA ALA A 141 -20.08 -14.00 -11.17
C ALA A 141 -20.24 -12.50 -10.87
N ILE A 142 -19.20 -11.75 -10.45
CA ILE A 142 -19.40 -10.33 -10.08
C ILE A 142 -18.23 -9.45 -10.54
N LEU A 143 -18.50 -8.59 -11.53
CA LEU A 143 -17.66 -7.46 -11.96
C LEU A 143 -17.56 -6.41 -10.83
N HIS A 144 -16.81 -6.70 -9.78
CA HIS A 144 -16.33 -5.67 -8.86
C HIS A 144 -15.08 -5.03 -9.48
N THR A 145 -15.29 -3.96 -10.25
CA THR A 145 -14.21 -3.06 -10.65
C THR A 145 -13.46 -2.62 -9.39
N CYS A 146 -12.14 -2.71 -9.38
CA CYS A 146 -11.32 -2.37 -8.21
C CYS A 146 -11.26 -0.86 -7.91
N GLY A 147 -12.28 -0.08 -8.28
CA GLY A 147 -12.30 1.37 -8.13
C GLY A 147 -11.38 2.12 -9.11
N TYR A 148 -10.82 1.43 -10.10
CA TYR A 148 -10.13 2.08 -11.22
C TYR A 148 -11.13 2.25 -12.37
N GLU A 149 -11.79 3.41 -12.44
CA GLU A 149 -12.47 3.84 -13.65
C GLU A 149 -11.40 4.26 -14.67
N ARG A 150 -11.44 3.68 -15.87
CA ARG A 150 -10.54 4.00 -16.98
C ARG A 150 -10.77 5.41 -17.51
#